data_AF-A0A843JJT5-F1
#
_entry.id   AF-A0A843JJT5-F1
#
_cell.length_a   1.000
_cell.length_b   1.000
_cell.length_c   1.000
_cell.angle_alpha   90.00
_cell.angle_beta   90.00
_cell.angle_gamma   90.00
#
_symmetry.space_group_name_H-M   'P 1'
#
loop_
_entity.id
_entity.type
_entity.pdbx_description
1 polymer ?
#
loop_
_entity_poly.entity_id
_entity_poly.type
_entity_poly.pdbx_seq_one_letter_code
_entity_poly.pdbx_strand_id
1 'polypeptide(L)'
;MENDNVNPNRRKKGLGDDLRQSYMVMKNELVKFFRGRKILLFLVLIGLVLGLLTFLPYLLGHSLPKDKNALSALYITFIQVVTLLSVTLFTSTQIVSEFEERTALILFTRPIRKTSIFLGKMAASLLMGALFVSIYYAASCLVSLVIAGGIGGGMLKSYGLALLFVFTVSGMSMAVSSITKKASTSAMLTFFVLVLISPVVAGVLSSSGIATWWTLENLGDSISNVLDGYAVAMASMSMETSVIDAGRSAGMMVVWGLVYSAIALAVFKKRDF
;
A
#
# COMPACT_ATOMS: atom_id res chain seq x y z
N MET A 1 -52.03 24.37 -24.26
CA MET A 1 -50.99 23.55 -24.92
C MET A 1 -49.66 24.22 -24.62
N GLU A 2 -49.10 23.90 -23.45
CA GLU A 2 -47.82 24.45 -23.01
C GLU A 2 -46.80 23.33 -23.17
N ASN A 3 -45.89 23.54 -24.11
CA ASN A 3 -44.90 22.57 -24.52
C ASN A 3 -43.80 22.58 -23.45
N ASP A 4 -43.83 21.61 -22.54
CA ASP A 4 -42.74 21.32 -21.62
C ASP A 4 -41.49 20.96 -22.44
N ASN A 5 -40.70 21.98 -22.77
CA ASN A 5 -39.34 21.84 -23.26
C ASN A 5 -38.47 21.26 -22.14
N VAL A 6 -38.58 19.95 -21.94
CA VAL A 6 -37.65 19.14 -21.18
C VAL A 6 -36.28 19.29 -21.84
N ASN A 7 -35.42 20.10 -21.23
CA ASN A 7 -34.06 20.38 -21.67
C ASN A 7 -33.31 19.06 -21.99
N PRO A 8 -32.85 18.85 -23.24
CA PRO A 8 -32.26 17.58 -23.69
C PRO A 8 -30.82 17.35 -23.17
N ASN A 9 -30.26 18.22 -22.34
CA ASN A 9 -28.92 18.08 -21.77
C ASN A 9 -28.82 17.10 -20.58
N ARG A 10 -29.49 15.95 -20.64
CA ARG A 10 -28.96 14.73 -20.00
C ARG A 10 -27.70 14.32 -20.75
N ARG A 11 -26.61 15.08 -20.58
CA ARG A 11 -25.28 14.69 -21.07
C ARG A 11 -25.05 13.26 -20.58
N LYS A 12 -25.04 12.30 -21.50
CA LYS A 12 -24.42 10.99 -21.28
C LYS A 12 -23.00 11.31 -20.84
N LYS A 13 -22.74 11.33 -19.53
CA LYS A 13 -21.40 11.54 -19.00
C LYS A 13 -20.51 10.47 -19.61
N GLY A 14 -19.65 10.91 -20.53
CA GLY A 14 -18.73 10.04 -21.23
C GLY A 14 -17.68 9.52 -20.25
N LEU A 15 -17.06 8.40 -20.60
CA LEU A 15 -15.92 7.83 -19.86
C LEU A 15 -14.83 8.90 -19.61
N GLY A 16 -14.60 9.79 -20.58
CA GLY A 16 -13.63 10.89 -20.46
C GLY A 16 -13.95 11.91 -19.37
N ASP A 17 -15.24 12.23 -19.15
CA ASP A 17 -15.63 13.14 -18.08
C ASP A 17 -15.41 12.51 -16.70
N ASP A 18 -15.68 11.20 -16.57
CA ASP A 18 -15.46 10.47 -15.32
C ASP A 18 -13.97 10.36 -14.98
N LEU A 19 -13.12 10.08 -15.97
CA LEU A 19 -11.67 10.06 -15.80
C LEU A 19 -11.13 11.45 -15.42
N ARG A 20 -11.62 12.51 -16.07
CA ARG A 20 -11.23 13.88 -15.72
C ARG A 20 -11.65 14.23 -14.29
N GLN A 21 -12.85 13.82 -13.87
CA GLN A 21 -13.32 13.99 -12.49
C GLN A 21 -12.45 13.22 -11.49
N SER A 22 -12.13 11.96 -11.80
CA SER A 22 -11.26 11.13 -10.97
C SER A 22 -9.87 11.74 -10.82
N TYR A 23 -9.28 12.26 -11.90
CA TYR A 23 -8.00 12.98 -11.86
C TYR A 23 -8.05 14.24 -10.99
N MET A 24 -9.13 15.03 -11.08
CA MET A 24 -9.29 16.22 -10.23
C MET A 24 -9.38 15.85 -8.75
N VAL A 25 -10.15 14.80 -8.41
CA VAL A 25 -10.23 14.28 -7.03
C VAL A 25 -8.85 13.80 -6.57
N MET A 26 -8.16 13.02 -7.39
CA MET A 26 -6.81 12.52 -7.10
C MET A 26 -5.83 13.67 -6.79
N LYS A 27 -5.80 14.70 -7.64
CA LYS A 27 -4.92 15.86 -7.46
C LYS A 27 -5.21 16.57 -6.13
N ASN A 28 -6.48 16.77 -5.80
CA ASN A 28 -6.87 17.43 -4.56
C ASN A 28 -6.46 16.60 -3.33
N GLU A 29 -6.63 15.28 -3.38
CA GLU A 29 -6.21 14.38 -2.30
C GLU A 29 -4.70 14.34 -2.13
N LEU A 30 -3.93 14.31 -3.23
CA LEU A 30 -2.47 14.40 -3.16
C LEU A 30 -2.02 15.69 -2.46
N VAL A 31 -2.60 16.83 -2.84
CA VAL A 31 -2.29 18.10 -2.16
C VAL A 31 -2.65 18.05 -0.67
N LYS A 32 -3.77 17.40 -0.29
CA LYS A 32 -4.14 17.18 1.12
C LYS A 32 -3.09 16.34 1.86
N PHE A 33 -2.55 15.29 1.23
CA PHE A 33 -1.49 14.47 1.82
C PHE A 33 -0.17 15.21 2.02
N PHE A 34 0.31 15.93 0.99
CA PHE A 34 1.58 16.67 1.07
C PHE A 34 1.54 17.82 2.08
N ARG A 35 0.38 18.40 2.32
CA ARG A 35 0.19 19.45 3.34
C ARG A 35 -0.02 18.90 4.75
N GLY A 36 -0.30 17.61 4.90
CA GLY A 36 -0.63 17.00 6.19
C GLY A 36 0.62 16.64 7.00
N ARG A 37 0.56 16.76 8.33
CA ARG A 37 1.65 16.35 9.24
C ARG A 37 2.01 14.85 9.13
N LYS A 38 1.11 14.04 8.58
CA LYS A 38 1.34 12.60 8.34
C LYS A 38 2.56 12.34 7.44
N ILE A 39 2.86 13.22 6.48
CA ILE A 39 4.04 13.06 5.60
C ILE A 39 5.34 13.13 6.40
N LEU A 40 5.46 14.11 7.32
CA LEU A 40 6.63 14.28 8.15
C LEU A 40 6.80 13.12 9.12
N LEU A 41 5.72 12.67 9.76
CA LEU A 41 5.75 11.49 10.63
C LEU A 41 6.25 10.25 9.88
N PHE A 42 5.79 10.04 8.65
CA PHE A 42 6.21 8.89 7.88
C PHE A 42 7.65 9.00 7.35
N LEU A 43 8.10 10.20 6.97
CA LEU A 43 9.50 10.44 6.62
C LEU A 43 10.44 10.22 7.81
N VAL A 44 10.06 10.67 9.00
CA VAL A 44 10.80 10.40 10.24
C VAL A 44 10.83 8.89 10.51
N LEU A 45 9.72 8.18 10.30
CA LEU A 45 9.67 6.73 10.46
C LEU A 45 10.60 6.01 9.48
N ILE A 46 10.62 6.38 8.20
CA ILE A 46 11.56 5.84 7.21
C ILE A 46 13.00 6.12 7.66
N GLY A 47 13.31 7.36 8.01
CA GLY A 47 14.64 7.76 8.48
C GLY A 47 15.07 7.00 9.73
N LEU A 48 14.16 6.76 10.67
CA LEU A 48 14.39 5.99 11.88
C LEU A 48 14.67 4.52 11.56
N VAL A 49 13.88 3.88 10.69
CA VAL A 49 14.12 2.49 10.27
C VAL A 49 15.48 2.37 9.59
N LEU A 50 15.77 3.20 8.59
CA LEU A 50 17.06 3.18 7.89
C LEU A 50 18.23 3.50 8.82
N GLY A 51 18.05 4.46 9.73
CA GLY A 51 19.04 4.84 10.73
C GLY A 51 19.33 3.68 11.67
N LEU A 52 18.31 3.02 12.22
CA LEU A 52 18.48 1.86 13.08
C LEU A 52 19.21 0.73 12.35
N LEU A 53 18.81 0.40 11.12
CA LEU A 53 19.46 -0.66 10.34
C LEU A 53 20.93 -0.36 10.03
N THR A 54 21.28 0.92 9.89
CA THR A 54 22.66 1.33 9.55
C THR A 54 23.52 1.48 10.79
N PHE A 55 23.06 2.20 11.82
CA PHE A 55 23.86 2.58 12.98
C PHE A 55 23.89 1.52 14.08
N LEU A 56 22.81 0.75 14.26
CA LEU A 56 22.72 -0.22 15.36
C LEU A 56 23.81 -1.31 15.28
N PRO A 57 24.14 -1.89 14.10
CA PRO A 57 25.24 -2.85 14.00
C PRO A 57 26.57 -2.26 14.48
N TYR A 58 26.90 -1.03 14.10
CA TYR A 58 28.13 -0.36 14.53
C TYR A 58 28.15 -0.10 16.04
N LEU A 59 27.01 0.28 16.63
CA LEU A 59 26.90 0.46 18.09
C LEU A 59 27.09 -0.85 18.87
N LEU A 60 26.73 -1.98 18.26
CA LEU A 60 26.91 -3.33 18.82
C LEU A 60 28.28 -3.94 18.49
N GLY A 61 29.22 -3.17 17.91
CA GLY A 61 30.57 -3.64 17.54
C GLY A 61 30.63 -4.55 16.31
N HIS A 62 29.53 -4.65 15.55
CA HIS A 62 29.46 -5.40 14.31
C HIS A 62 29.62 -4.46 13.11
N SER A 63 29.99 -5.02 11.96
CA SER A 63 30.06 -4.27 10.69
C SER A 63 28.92 -4.67 9.77
N LEU A 64 28.50 -3.74 8.91
CA LEU A 64 27.52 -4.04 7.87
C LEU A 64 28.11 -5.04 6.85
N PRO A 65 27.28 -5.94 6.28
CA PRO A 65 27.70 -6.80 5.20
C PRO A 65 28.33 -6.01 4.06
N LYS A 66 29.53 -6.40 3.64
CA LYS A 66 30.21 -5.83 2.46
C LYS A 66 29.69 -6.44 1.16
N ASP A 67 29.00 -7.57 1.24
CA ASP A 67 28.33 -8.18 0.10
C ASP A 67 27.05 -7.39 -0.24
N LYS A 68 26.96 -6.94 -1.49
CA LYS A 68 25.84 -6.12 -1.98
C LYS A 68 24.50 -6.82 -1.91
N ASN A 69 24.46 -8.15 -2.07
CA ASN A 69 23.21 -8.92 -2.05
C ASN A 69 22.70 -9.07 -0.62
N ALA A 70 23.59 -9.42 0.32
CA ALA A 70 23.26 -9.51 1.74
C ALA A 70 22.84 -8.15 2.33
N LEU A 71 23.57 -7.08 2.01
CA LEU A 71 23.24 -5.74 2.46
C LEU A 71 21.88 -5.29 1.92
N SER A 72 21.66 -5.45 0.61
CA SER A 72 20.37 -5.15 -0.04
C SER A 72 19.21 -5.92 0.62
N ALA A 73 19.39 -7.22 0.87
CA ALA A 73 18.37 -8.04 1.52
C ALA A 73 18.02 -7.55 2.93
N LEU A 74 19.01 -7.18 3.74
CA LEU A 74 18.80 -6.68 5.10
C LEU A 74 17.86 -5.47 5.14
N TYR A 75 18.01 -4.51 4.23
CA TYR A 75 17.09 -3.37 4.16
C TYR A 75 15.72 -3.79 3.63
N ILE A 76 15.67 -4.56 2.55
CA ILE A 76 14.39 -4.90 1.91
C ILE A 76 13.50 -5.78 2.79
N THR A 77 14.01 -6.55 3.74
CA THR A 77 13.19 -7.29 4.72
C THR A 77 12.15 -6.40 5.43
N PHE A 78 12.43 -5.11 5.64
CA PHE A 78 11.51 -4.19 6.32
C PHE A 78 10.49 -3.52 5.39
N ILE A 79 10.58 -3.73 4.07
CA ILE A 79 9.73 -3.04 3.11
C ILE A 79 8.24 -3.38 3.28
N GLN A 80 7.92 -4.61 3.65
CA GLN A 80 6.55 -5.05 3.89
C GLN A 80 5.94 -4.21 5.01
N VAL A 81 6.61 -4.15 6.17
CA VAL A 81 6.15 -3.35 7.32
C VAL A 81 6.01 -1.88 6.95
N VAL A 82 7.00 -1.29 6.27
CA VAL A 82 6.95 0.10 5.79
C VAL A 82 5.72 0.31 4.89
N THR A 83 5.46 -0.62 3.98
CA THR A 83 4.31 -0.56 3.07
C THR A 83 2.97 -0.63 3.83
N LEU A 84 2.84 -1.56 4.78
CA LEU A 84 1.64 -1.69 5.62
C LEU A 84 1.36 -0.42 6.43
N LEU A 85 2.40 0.18 7.02
CA LEU A 85 2.27 1.43 7.78
C LEU A 85 1.91 2.62 6.89
N SER A 86 2.51 2.71 5.69
CA SER A 86 2.16 3.74 4.70
C SER A 86 0.67 3.68 4.35
N VAL A 87 0.19 2.49 3.97
CA VAL A 87 -1.21 2.29 3.61
C VAL A 87 -2.15 2.55 4.80
N THR A 88 -1.76 2.16 6.00
CA THR A 88 -2.52 2.45 7.22
C THR A 88 -2.64 3.95 7.46
N LEU A 89 -1.61 4.75 7.21
CA LEU A 89 -1.65 6.19 7.47
C LEU A 89 -2.39 7.00 6.40
N PHE A 90 -2.21 6.62 5.13
CA PHE A 90 -2.69 7.40 3.98
C PHE A 90 -3.98 6.86 3.35
N THR A 91 -4.23 5.54 3.41
CA THR A 91 -5.38 4.90 2.73
C THR A 91 -6.55 4.64 3.69
N SER A 92 -6.28 4.26 4.95
CA SER A 92 -7.31 3.74 5.87
C SER A 92 -8.47 4.71 6.13
N THR A 93 -8.25 6.01 6.05
CA THR A 93 -9.28 7.02 6.31
C THR A 93 -9.92 7.59 5.05
N GLN A 94 -9.54 7.12 3.85
CA GLN A 94 -9.89 7.78 2.59
C GLN A 94 -11.38 7.80 2.28
N ILE A 95 -12.08 6.69 2.55
CA ILE A 95 -13.51 6.58 2.25
C ILE A 95 -14.32 7.11 3.42
N VAL A 96 -14.01 6.67 4.64
CA VAL A 96 -14.75 7.05 5.85
C VAL A 96 -14.72 8.56 6.13
N SER A 97 -13.63 9.26 5.81
CA SER A 97 -13.52 10.72 6.02
C SER A 97 -14.57 11.51 5.23
N GLU A 98 -15.03 11.01 4.08
CA GLU A 98 -16.10 11.67 3.30
C GLU A 98 -17.45 11.70 4.03
N PHE A 99 -17.69 10.69 4.85
CA PHE A 99 -18.91 10.58 5.64
C PHE A 99 -18.80 11.35 6.93
N GLU A 100 -17.61 11.36 7.55
CA GLU A 100 -17.36 12.05 8.81
C GLU A 100 -17.32 13.58 8.63
N GLU A 101 -16.63 14.07 7.59
CA GLU A 101 -16.51 15.52 7.30
C GLU A 101 -17.78 16.10 6.62
N ARG A 102 -18.83 15.28 6.39
CA ARG A 102 -20.06 15.62 5.62
C ARG A 102 -19.80 16.17 4.22
N THR A 103 -18.58 16.05 3.71
CA THR A 103 -18.18 16.51 2.38
C THR A 103 -18.93 15.78 1.28
N ALA A 104 -19.36 14.54 1.53
CA ALA A 104 -20.19 13.80 0.59
C ALA A 104 -21.53 14.47 0.30
N LEU A 105 -22.20 15.08 1.30
CA LEU A 105 -23.47 15.79 1.10
C LEU A 105 -23.28 17.01 0.18
N ILE A 106 -22.16 17.73 0.33
CA ILE A 106 -21.79 18.86 -0.51
C ILE A 106 -21.42 18.37 -1.92
N LEU A 107 -20.71 17.25 -2.03
CA LEU A 107 -20.32 16.67 -3.32
C LEU A 107 -21.52 16.16 -4.13
N PHE A 108 -22.64 15.76 -3.50
CA PHE A 108 -23.85 15.36 -4.23
C PHE A 108 -24.66 16.51 -4.81
N THR A 109 -24.47 17.73 -4.32
CA THR A 109 -25.05 18.91 -4.99
C THR A 109 -24.43 19.12 -6.37
N ARG A 110 -23.24 18.56 -6.61
CA ARG A 110 -22.60 18.50 -7.92
C ARG A 110 -22.82 17.13 -8.54
N PRO A 111 -23.09 17.04 -9.86
CA PRO A 111 -23.28 15.75 -10.51
C PRO A 111 -21.91 15.06 -10.67
N ILE A 112 -21.38 14.43 -9.62
CA ILE A 112 -20.16 13.60 -9.65
C ILE A 112 -20.54 12.16 -9.34
N ARG A 113 -20.01 11.19 -10.11
CA ARG A 113 -20.30 9.77 -9.86
C ARG A 113 -19.48 9.26 -8.66
N LYS A 114 -20.09 8.47 -7.78
CA LYS A 114 -19.41 7.79 -6.65
C LYS A 114 -18.17 7.00 -7.12
N THR A 115 -18.23 6.38 -8.31
CA THR A 115 -17.09 5.66 -8.92
C THR A 115 -15.89 6.56 -9.21
N SER A 116 -16.11 7.75 -9.76
CA SER A 116 -15.03 8.69 -10.09
C SER A 116 -14.33 9.21 -8.83
N ILE A 117 -15.09 9.43 -7.75
CA ILE A 117 -14.57 9.80 -6.42
C ILE A 117 -13.70 8.67 -5.86
N PHE A 118 -14.22 7.45 -5.85
CA PHE A 118 -13.50 6.28 -5.36
C PHE A 118 -12.19 6.07 -6.12
N LEU A 119 -12.22 6.06 -7.45
CA LEU A 119 -11.03 5.87 -8.27
C LEU A 119 -10.00 6.98 -8.06
N GLY A 120 -10.44 8.24 -7.89
CA GLY A 120 -9.53 9.36 -7.64
C GLY A 120 -8.79 9.22 -6.31
N LYS A 121 -9.52 8.84 -5.25
CA LYS A 121 -8.93 8.56 -3.93
C LYS A 121 -8.00 7.36 -3.95
N MET A 122 -8.41 6.28 -4.64
CA MET A 122 -7.60 5.08 -4.78
C MET A 122 -6.29 5.41 -5.47
N ALA A 123 -6.34 6.11 -6.61
CA ALA A 123 -5.15 6.55 -7.33
C ALA A 123 -4.25 7.45 -6.46
N ALA A 124 -4.81 8.40 -5.70
CA ALA A 124 -4.03 9.25 -4.81
C ALA A 124 -3.32 8.45 -3.71
N SER A 125 -4.01 7.49 -3.09
CA SER A 125 -3.42 6.62 -2.08
C SER A 125 -2.33 5.69 -2.65
N LEU A 126 -2.54 5.16 -3.86
CA LEU A 126 -1.56 4.31 -4.54
C LEU A 126 -0.30 5.10 -4.90
N LEU A 127 -0.45 6.33 -5.41
CA LEU A 127 0.68 7.20 -5.72
C LEU A 127 1.46 7.58 -4.46
N MET A 128 0.79 7.86 -3.34
CA MET A 128 1.48 8.09 -2.06
C MET A 128 2.21 6.85 -1.56
N GLY A 129 1.57 5.68 -1.61
CA GLY A 129 2.20 4.41 -1.24
C GLY A 129 3.44 4.12 -2.10
N ALA A 130 3.29 4.25 -3.43
CA ALA A 130 4.38 4.09 -4.38
C ALA A 130 5.52 5.09 -4.16
N LEU A 131 5.21 6.37 -3.89
CA LEU A 131 6.20 7.40 -3.58
C LEU A 131 7.05 6.99 -2.37
N PHE A 132 6.42 6.56 -1.28
CA PHE A 132 7.15 6.21 -0.07
C PHE A 132 7.94 4.90 -0.18
N VAL A 133 7.40 3.91 -0.89
CA VAL A 133 8.15 2.72 -1.27
C VAL A 133 9.36 3.13 -2.12
N SER A 134 9.19 4.02 -3.09
CA SER A 134 10.29 4.53 -3.92
C SER A 134 11.36 5.25 -3.11
N ILE A 135 10.98 6.09 -2.16
CA ILE A 135 11.92 6.79 -1.27
C ILE A 135 12.72 5.78 -0.44
N TYR A 136 12.05 4.76 0.12
CA TYR A 136 12.73 3.72 0.88
C TYR A 136 13.73 2.95 0.00
N TYR A 137 13.31 2.47 -1.18
CA TYR A 137 14.19 1.75 -2.12
C TYR A 137 15.37 2.62 -2.58
N ALA A 138 15.13 3.89 -2.89
CA ALA A 138 16.19 4.81 -3.31
C ALA A 138 17.25 4.97 -2.21
N ALA A 139 16.82 5.13 -0.95
CA ALA A 139 17.73 5.20 0.18
C ALA A 139 18.48 3.87 0.41
N SER A 140 17.79 2.72 0.35
CA SER A 140 18.44 1.41 0.47
C SER A 140 19.47 1.16 -0.64
N CYS A 141 19.15 1.54 -1.88
CA CYS A 141 20.09 1.43 -3.00
C CYS A 141 21.30 2.35 -2.82
N LEU A 142 21.09 3.59 -2.34
CA LEU A 142 22.17 4.53 -2.07
C LEU A 142 23.11 4.00 -0.99
N VAL A 143 22.57 3.44 0.09
CA VAL A 143 23.38 2.83 1.15
C VAL A 143 24.16 1.62 0.63
N SER A 144 23.52 0.77 -0.18
CA SER A 144 24.19 -0.38 -0.81
C SER A 144 25.31 0.05 -1.76
N LEU A 145 25.12 1.11 -2.53
CA LEU A 145 26.14 1.67 -3.42
C LEU A 145 27.34 2.24 -2.64
N VAL A 146 27.09 2.96 -1.54
CA VAL A 146 28.15 3.60 -0.75
C VAL A 146 28.99 2.56 0.02
N ILE A 147 28.36 1.53 0.59
CA ILE A 147 29.05 0.57 1.46
C ILE A 147 29.56 -0.65 0.69
N ALA A 148 28.73 -1.25 -0.15
CA ALA A 148 29.05 -2.49 -0.87
C ALA A 148 29.51 -2.25 -2.32
N GLY A 149 29.55 -1.00 -2.78
CA GLY A 149 30.01 -0.63 -4.13
C GLY A 149 29.08 -1.07 -5.25
N GLY A 150 27.85 -1.49 -4.94
CA GLY A 150 26.93 -2.04 -5.93
C GLY A 150 25.51 -2.25 -5.40
N ILE A 151 24.59 -2.53 -6.31
CA ILE A 151 23.18 -2.86 -6.00
C ILE A 151 23.01 -4.38 -6.09
N GLY A 152 22.31 -4.96 -5.11
CA GLY A 152 22.00 -6.39 -5.08
C GLY A 152 21.15 -6.83 -6.27
N GLY A 153 21.39 -8.06 -6.73
CA GLY A 153 20.56 -8.69 -7.76
C GLY A 153 19.10 -8.82 -7.30
N GLY A 154 18.16 -8.70 -8.24
CA GLY A 154 16.72 -8.83 -7.95
C GLY A 154 16.03 -7.57 -7.41
N MET A 155 16.75 -6.49 -7.07
CA MET A 155 16.19 -5.24 -6.53
C MET A 155 15.06 -4.65 -7.39
N LEU A 156 15.19 -4.68 -8.71
CA LEU A 156 14.13 -4.18 -9.61
C LEU A 156 12.88 -5.07 -9.59
N LYS A 157 13.04 -6.40 -9.51
CA LYS A 157 11.92 -7.35 -9.39
C LYS A 157 11.20 -7.15 -8.05
N SER A 158 11.98 -7.02 -6.98
CA SER A 158 11.51 -6.71 -5.63
C SER A 158 10.70 -5.41 -5.61
N TYR A 159 11.21 -4.36 -6.25
CA TYR A 159 10.50 -3.08 -6.36
C TYR A 159 9.15 -3.22 -7.10
N GLY A 160 9.12 -3.96 -8.21
CA GLY A 160 7.87 -4.26 -8.93
C GLY A 160 6.85 -4.98 -8.05
N LEU A 161 7.27 -6.00 -7.30
CA LEU A 161 6.42 -6.70 -6.34
C LEU A 161 5.94 -5.77 -5.22
N ALA A 162 6.80 -4.89 -4.70
CA ALA A 162 6.41 -3.94 -3.66
C ALA A 162 5.31 -2.97 -4.14
N LEU A 163 5.36 -2.51 -5.39
CA LEU A 163 4.29 -1.68 -5.97
C LEU A 163 2.96 -2.45 -6.12
N LEU A 164 3.01 -3.71 -6.53
CA LEU A 164 1.82 -4.57 -6.58
C LEU A 164 1.28 -4.87 -5.17
N PHE A 165 2.16 -4.99 -4.19
CA PHE A 165 1.78 -5.17 -2.81
C PHE A 165 1.08 -3.92 -2.25
N VAL A 166 1.59 -2.71 -2.55
CA VAL A 166 0.90 -1.44 -2.25
C VAL A 166 -0.52 -1.47 -2.80
N PHE A 167 -0.70 -1.92 -4.05
CA PHE A 167 -2.04 -2.04 -4.65
C PHE A 167 -2.94 -3.01 -3.86
N THR A 168 -2.40 -4.17 -3.50
CA THR A 168 -3.11 -5.19 -2.73
C THR A 168 -3.59 -4.65 -1.38
N VAL A 169 -2.67 -4.09 -0.59
CA VAL A 169 -2.96 -3.63 0.76
C VAL A 169 -3.79 -2.35 0.78
N SER A 170 -3.63 -1.47 -0.22
CA SER A 170 -4.51 -0.30 -0.39
C SER A 170 -5.95 -0.71 -0.68
N GLY A 171 -6.17 -1.71 -1.54
CA GLY A 171 -7.51 -2.26 -1.78
C GLY A 171 -8.15 -2.78 -0.49
N MET A 172 -7.40 -3.55 0.30
CA MET A 172 -7.88 -4.09 1.58
C MET A 172 -8.20 -2.98 2.60
N SER A 173 -7.31 -1.99 2.73
CA SER A 173 -7.49 -0.81 3.57
C SER A 173 -8.72 0.01 3.17
N MET A 174 -8.97 0.15 1.87
CA MET A 174 -10.20 0.78 1.38
C MET A 174 -11.45 -0.03 1.69
N ALA A 175 -11.40 -1.36 1.63
CA ALA A 175 -12.52 -2.20 2.03
C ALA A 175 -12.87 -1.98 3.52
N VAL A 176 -11.86 -1.93 4.39
CA VAL A 176 -12.03 -1.58 5.82
C VAL A 176 -12.58 -0.16 6.00
N SER A 177 -12.09 0.81 5.23
CA SER A 177 -12.58 2.19 5.23
C SER A 177 -14.05 2.30 4.78
N SER A 178 -14.47 1.45 3.87
CA SER A 178 -15.84 1.48 3.34
C SER A 178 -16.90 0.95 4.33
N ILE A 179 -16.53 0.05 5.23
CA ILE A 179 -17.45 -0.55 6.22
C ILE A 179 -17.51 0.24 7.53
N THR A 180 -16.51 1.07 7.82
CA THR A 180 -16.39 1.80 9.09
C THR A 180 -17.07 3.17 9.07
N LYS A 181 -17.54 3.61 10.23
CA LYS A 181 -18.28 4.89 10.38
C LYS A 181 -17.43 6.07 10.86
N LYS A 182 -16.27 5.82 11.49
CA LYS A 182 -15.36 6.84 12.02
C LYS A 182 -13.93 6.61 11.52
N ALA A 183 -13.20 7.68 11.21
CA ALA A 183 -11.83 7.61 10.69
C ALA A 183 -10.85 6.96 11.68
N SER A 184 -10.98 7.24 12.98
CA SER A 184 -10.13 6.64 14.00
C SER A 184 -10.29 5.11 14.05
N THR A 185 -11.54 4.63 14.07
CA THR A 185 -11.85 3.19 14.04
C THR A 185 -11.35 2.52 12.76
N SER A 186 -11.47 3.19 11.61
CA SER A 186 -10.95 2.66 10.34
C SER A 186 -9.44 2.48 10.35
N ALA A 187 -8.70 3.48 10.83
CA ALA A 187 -7.25 3.40 10.93
C ALA A 187 -6.80 2.28 11.87
N MET A 188 -7.42 2.18 13.05
CA MET A 188 -7.14 1.10 14.01
C MET A 188 -7.45 -0.28 13.45
N LEU A 189 -8.63 -0.45 12.82
CA LEU A 189 -9.01 -1.74 12.25
C LEU A 189 -8.11 -2.14 11.08
N THR A 190 -7.72 -1.17 10.23
CA THR A 190 -6.76 -1.42 9.15
C THR A 190 -5.42 -1.89 9.70
N PHE A 191 -4.91 -1.21 10.73
CA PHE A 191 -3.67 -1.60 11.39
C PHE A 191 -3.75 -3.03 11.93
N PHE A 192 -4.79 -3.36 12.70
CA PHE A 192 -4.95 -4.70 13.25
C PHE A 192 -5.09 -5.75 12.16
N VAL A 193 -5.88 -5.50 11.13
CA VAL A 193 -6.09 -6.45 10.03
C VAL A 193 -4.79 -6.73 9.29
N LEU A 194 -4.03 -5.68 8.94
CA LEU A 194 -2.81 -5.81 8.14
C LEU A 194 -1.61 -6.31 8.96
N VAL A 195 -1.40 -5.79 10.15
CA VAL A 195 -0.16 -6.04 10.93
C VAL A 195 -0.32 -7.17 11.94
N LEU A 196 -1.53 -7.45 12.41
CA LEU A 196 -1.75 -8.44 13.47
C LEU A 196 -2.50 -9.67 12.96
N ILE A 197 -3.66 -9.48 12.33
CA ILE A 197 -4.52 -10.59 11.92
C ILE A 197 -3.93 -11.34 10.71
N SER A 198 -3.39 -10.63 9.72
CA SER A 198 -2.80 -11.26 8.52
C SER A 198 -1.69 -12.26 8.86
N PRO A 199 -0.64 -11.91 9.64
CA PRO A 199 0.38 -12.87 10.05
C PRO A 199 -0.18 -14.04 10.86
N VAL A 200 -1.13 -13.78 11.79
CA VAL A 200 -1.74 -14.83 12.61
C VAL A 200 -2.50 -15.85 11.74
N VAL A 201 -3.28 -15.37 10.77
CA VAL A 201 -3.99 -16.24 9.83
C VAL A 201 -3.01 -17.07 8.99
N ALA A 202 -1.93 -16.45 8.49
CA ALA A 202 -0.90 -17.19 7.76
C ALA A 202 -0.21 -18.25 8.64
N GLY A 203 0.12 -17.92 9.89
CA GLY A 203 0.74 -18.84 10.84
C GLY A 203 -0.15 -20.04 11.18
N VAL A 204 -1.43 -19.83 11.45
CA VAL A 204 -2.39 -20.91 11.76
C VAL A 204 -2.65 -21.82 10.55
N LEU A 205 -2.74 -21.25 9.35
CA LEU A 205 -2.89 -22.04 8.13
C LEU A 205 -1.65 -22.89 7.86
N SER A 206 -0.46 -22.31 8.04
CA SER A 206 0.82 -22.99 7.86
C SER A 206 0.99 -24.14 8.86
N SER A 207 0.65 -23.94 10.13
CA SER A 207 0.73 -25.00 11.16
C SER A 207 -0.26 -26.14 10.92
N SER A 208 -1.34 -25.88 10.18
CA SER A 208 -2.33 -26.88 9.77
C SER A 208 -1.95 -27.62 8.48
N GLY A 209 -0.78 -27.35 7.90
CA GLY A 209 -0.33 -27.94 6.63
C GLY A 209 -1.05 -27.40 5.39
N ILE A 210 -1.83 -26.32 5.53
CA ILE A 210 -2.53 -25.69 4.40
C ILE A 210 -1.53 -24.79 3.67
N ALA A 211 -1.50 -24.89 2.33
CA ALA A 211 -0.62 -24.07 1.52
C ALA A 211 -0.97 -22.57 1.64
N THR A 212 -0.02 -21.74 2.05
CA THR A 212 -0.20 -20.31 2.39
C THR A 212 0.31 -19.33 1.35
N TRP A 213 0.77 -19.79 0.18
CA TRP A 213 1.32 -18.93 -0.89
C TRP A 213 0.40 -17.81 -1.39
N TRP A 214 -0.91 -17.87 -1.10
CA TRP A 214 -1.91 -16.88 -1.47
C TRP A 214 -2.27 -15.90 -0.35
N THR A 215 -1.75 -16.10 0.87
CA THR A 215 -2.04 -15.22 2.02
C THR A 215 -1.31 -13.89 1.85
N LEU A 216 -1.89 -12.83 2.43
CA LEU A 216 -1.31 -11.49 2.32
C LEU A 216 0.11 -11.42 2.91
N GLU A 217 0.36 -12.16 3.98
CA GLU A 217 1.68 -12.24 4.63
C GLU A 217 2.75 -12.80 3.68
N ASN A 218 2.50 -13.98 3.09
CA ASN A 218 3.45 -14.61 2.19
C ASN A 218 3.65 -13.80 0.89
N LEU A 219 2.62 -13.06 0.45
CA LEU A 219 2.77 -12.11 -0.65
C LEU A 219 3.71 -10.97 -0.27
N GLY A 220 3.64 -10.46 0.96
CA GLY A 220 4.60 -9.49 1.49
C GLY A 220 6.03 -10.05 1.53
N ASP A 221 6.20 -11.28 2.04
CA ASP A 221 7.51 -11.95 2.11
C ASP A 221 8.12 -12.17 0.72
N SER A 222 7.30 -12.40 -0.30
CA SER A 222 7.79 -12.59 -1.67
C SER A 222 8.56 -11.39 -2.23
N ILE A 223 8.34 -10.19 -1.68
CA ILE A 223 9.07 -8.98 -2.06
C ILE A 223 10.57 -9.15 -1.75
N SER A 224 10.90 -9.61 -0.55
CA SER A 224 12.28 -9.79 -0.13
C SER A 224 12.87 -11.12 -0.63
N ASN A 225 12.03 -12.16 -0.79
CA ASN A 225 12.43 -13.50 -1.25
C ASN A 225 13.08 -13.52 -2.65
N VAL A 226 12.72 -12.58 -3.53
CA VAL A 226 13.24 -12.51 -4.90
C VAL A 226 14.68 -12.00 -4.98
N LEU A 227 15.28 -11.58 -3.86
CA LEU A 227 16.66 -11.09 -3.81
C LEU A 227 17.64 -12.25 -3.70
N ASP A 228 18.72 -12.21 -4.48
CA ASP A 228 19.73 -13.26 -4.53
C ASP A 228 20.44 -13.52 -3.17
N GLY A 229 20.44 -12.52 -2.28
CA GLY A 229 21.02 -12.59 -0.93
C GLY A 229 20.03 -12.85 0.20
N TYR A 230 18.74 -13.06 -0.11
CA TYR A 230 17.70 -13.15 0.91
C TYR A 230 17.87 -14.35 1.83
N ALA A 231 18.14 -15.54 1.28
CA ALA A 231 18.34 -16.74 2.10
C ALA A 231 19.51 -16.60 3.07
N VAL A 232 20.58 -15.92 2.65
CA VAL A 232 21.75 -15.64 3.51
C VAL A 232 21.39 -14.63 4.60
N ALA A 233 20.62 -13.58 4.27
CA ALA A 233 20.15 -12.61 5.24
C ALA A 233 19.20 -13.25 6.28
N MET A 234 18.26 -14.10 5.85
CA MET A 234 17.35 -14.81 6.75
C MET A 234 18.07 -15.83 7.63
N ALA A 235 19.05 -16.56 7.08
CA ALA A 235 19.90 -17.46 7.88
C ALA A 235 20.66 -16.71 8.98
N SER A 236 21.15 -15.48 8.70
CA SER A 236 21.79 -14.64 9.72
C SER A 236 20.82 -14.17 10.82
N MET A 237 19.52 -14.19 10.54
CA MET A 237 18.44 -13.84 11.47
C MET A 237 17.73 -15.08 12.05
N SER A 238 18.25 -16.29 11.82
CA SER A 238 17.64 -17.56 12.23
C SER A 238 16.18 -17.74 11.77
N MET A 239 15.83 -17.20 10.60
CA MET A 239 14.48 -17.31 10.03
C MET A 239 14.46 -18.33 8.89
N GLU A 240 13.45 -19.21 8.87
CA GLU A 240 13.23 -20.13 7.75
C GLU A 240 12.75 -19.39 6.50
N THR A 241 13.19 -19.87 5.34
CA THR A 241 12.75 -19.32 4.04
C THR A 241 11.77 -20.27 3.37
N SER A 242 10.62 -19.73 2.95
CA SER A 242 9.77 -20.42 1.98
C SER A 242 10.16 -19.99 0.58
N VAL A 243 10.34 -20.91 -0.36
CA VAL A 243 10.64 -20.56 -1.76
C VAL A 243 9.32 -20.11 -2.40
N ILE A 244 9.23 -18.82 -2.73
CA ILE A 244 8.03 -18.24 -3.34
C ILE A 244 8.34 -17.80 -4.77
N ASP A 245 7.61 -18.35 -5.73
CA ASP A 245 7.69 -17.93 -7.13
C ASP A 245 7.15 -16.50 -7.30
N ALA A 246 8.04 -15.58 -7.66
CA ALA A 246 7.74 -14.17 -7.88
C ALA A 246 6.62 -13.95 -8.92
N GLY A 247 6.54 -14.77 -9.98
CA GLY A 247 5.52 -14.65 -11.00
C GLY A 247 4.13 -14.99 -10.45
N ARG A 248 4.05 -16.05 -9.65
CA ARG A 248 2.81 -16.46 -8.97
C ARG A 248 2.35 -15.42 -7.95
N SER A 249 3.28 -14.87 -7.16
CA SER A 249 2.96 -13.82 -6.19
C SER A 249 2.46 -12.54 -6.86
N ALA A 250 3.12 -12.10 -7.93
CA ALA A 250 2.68 -10.94 -8.71
C ALA A 250 1.24 -11.11 -9.22
N GLY A 251 0.91 -12.28 -9.77
CA GLY A 251 -0.44 -12.60 -10.21
C GLY A 251 -1.46 -12.54 -9.07
N MET A 252 -1.12 -13.12 -7.92
CA MET A 252 -2.03 -13.15 -6.77
C MET A 252 -2.22 -11.77 -6.13
N MET A 253 -1.19 -10.93 -6.09
CA MET A 253 -1.29 -9.53 -5.65
C MET A 253 -2.27 -8.73 -6.51
N VAL A 254 -2.22 -8.89 -7.83
CA VAL A 254 -3.18 -8.24 -8.74
C VAL A 254 -4.59 -8.73 -8.47
N VAL A 255 -4.78 -10.05 -8.34
CA VAL A 255 -6.10 -10.64 -8.05
C VAL A 255 -6.66 -10.10 -6.74
N TRP A 256 -5.89 -10.14 -5.64
CA TRP A 256 -6.35 -9.63 -4.35
C TRP A 256 -6.60 -8.13 -4.35
N GLY A 257 -5.72 -7.34 -4.97
CA GLY A 257 -5.92 -5.91 -5.09
C GLY A 257 -7.21 -5.57 -5.83
N LEU A 258 -7.55 -6.30 -6.89
CA LEU A 258 -8.81 -6.15 -7.62
C LEU A 258 -10.01 -6.59 -6.77
N VAL A 259 -9.94 -7.75 -6.12
CA VAL A 259 -11.01 -8.28 -5.26
C VAL A 259 -11.33 -7.31 -4.14
N TYR A 260 -10.33 -6.85 -3.39
CA TYR A 260 -10.56 -5.91 -2.29
C TYR A 260 -11.06 -4.55 -2.77
N SER A 261 -10.53 -4.04 -3.88
CA SER A 261 -11.02 -2.78 -4.47
C SER A 261 -12.47 -2.90 -4.95
N ALA A 262 -12.85 -4.05 -5.52
CA ALA A 262 -14.22 -4.32 -5.94
C ALA A 262 -15.18 -4.39 -4.75
N ILE A 263 -14.78 -5.07 -3.66
CA ILE A 263 -15.55 -5.12 -2.41
C ILE A 263 -15.73 -3.70 -1.85
N ALA A 264 -14.64 -2.94 -1.75
CA ALA A 264 -14.67 -1.56 -1.25
C ALA A 264 -15.62 -0.68 -2.07
N LEU A 265 -15.57 -0.78 -3.40
CA LEU A 265 -16.44 -0.04 -4.30
C LEU A 265 -17.90 -0.46 -4.17
N ALA A 266 -18.18 -1.76 -4.04
CA ALA A 266 -19.54 -2.29 -3.90
C ALA A 266 -20.18 -1.79 -2.59
N VAL A 267 -19.45 -1.82 -1.48
CA VAL A 267 -19.91 -1.29 -0.19
C VAL A 267 -20.08 0.23 -0.25
N PHE A 268 -19.13 0.95 -0.84
CA PHE A 268 -19.19 2.41 -0.96
C PHE A 268 -20.41 2.87 -1.79
N LYS A 269 -20.79 2.13 -2.82
CA LYS A 269 -21.99 2.44 -3.61
C LYS A 269 -23.28 2.27 -2.80
N LYS A 270 -23.37 1.19 -2.01
CA LYS A 270 -24.55 0.82 -1.20
C LYS A 270 -24.71 1.67 0.06
N ARG A 271 -23.67 2.38 0.50
CA ARG A 271 -23.79 3.31 1.62
C ARG A 271 -24.62 4.51 1.21
N ASP A 272 -25.80 4.59 1.82
CA ASP A 272 -26.67 5.74 1.81
C ASP A 272 -26.21 6.76 2.87
N PHE A 273 -26.55 8.03 2.63
CA PHE A 273 -26.16 9.17 3.45
C PHE A 273 -27.28 9.58 4.39
#